data_AF-A0A1C5NT92-F1
#
_entry.id   AF-A0A1C5NT92-F1
#
_cell.length_a   1.000
_cell.length_b   1.000
_cell.length_c   1.000
_cell.angle_alpha   90.00
_cell.angle_beta   90.00
_cell.angle_gamma   90.00
#
_symmetry.space_group_name_H-M   'P 1'
#
loop_
_entity.id
_entity.type
_entity.pdbx_description
1 polymer ?
#
loop_
_entity_poly.entity_id
_entity_poly.type
_entity_poly.pdbx_seq_one_letter_code
_entity_poly.pdbx_strand_id
1 'polypeptide(L)'
;MAPWLLELYLIVPEIHDLSSTIIVAVIIYGICNLIIVYCRIPGVKAMKRCFPQLLPAQEFLLPSSRQIDIVTKERYYNFFSEHIDGFKTSNDDKEMLPYVSTAVTWLISKTRDSTKFPLIAEENANFGFTYNLLGLKPFGIAISCIGVIFNSILMYLYFAHSVFVDLKILLSGLVIHLLFLLLWIFIITKSLAISAGKKYARALLSACDSGNID
;
A
#
# COMPACT_ATOMS: atom_id res chain seq x y z
N MET A 1 9.88 7.67 9.15
CA MET A 1 10.77 8.85 9.05
C MET A 1 10.03 10.15 9.31
N ALA A 2 8.84 10.36 8.75
CA ALA A 2 8.06 11.60 8.94
C ALA A 2 8.02 12.17 10.37
N PRO A 3 7.73 11.41 11.46
CA PRO A 3 7.67 12.01 12.79
C PRO A 3 9.03 12.56 13.27
N TRP A 4 10.13 11.90 12.91
CA TRP A 4 11.49 12.37 13.21
C TRP A 4 11.89 13.58 12.37
N LEU A 5 11.44 13.68 11.12
CA LEU A 5 11.68 14.85 10.28
C LEU A 5 10.94 16.08 10.81
N LEU A 6 9.69 15.89 11.26
CA LEU A 6 8.91 16.95 11.90
C LEU A 6 9.53 17.39 13.22
N GLU A 7 9.96 16.45 14.06
CA GLU A 7 10.63 16.78 15.32
C GLU A 7 11.99 17.45 15.10
N LEU A 8 12.79 16.98 14.13
CA LEU A 8 14.07 17.61 13.78
C LEU A 8 13.88 19.07 13.34
N TYR A 9 12.84 19.33 12.55
CA TYR A 9 12.47 20.69 12.15
C TYR A 9 12.12 21.56 13.36
N LEU A 10 11.53 21.01 14.42
CA LEU A 10 11.21 21.76 15.64
C LEU A 10 12.43 22.00 16.53
N ILE A 11 13.39 21.08 16.55
CA ILE A 11 14.58 21.14 17.43
C ILE A 11 15.69 22.02 16.84
N VAL A 12 15.85 22.06 15.52
CA VAL A 12 16.99 22.72 14.85
C VAL A 12 16.52 23.98 14.13
N PRO A 13 16.67 25.18 14.75
CA PRO A 13 16.21 26.44 14.17
C PRO A 13 16.88 26.76 12.83
N GLU A 14 18.11 26.31 12.61
CA GLU A 14 18.87 26.53 11.37
C GLU A 14 18.21 25.88 10.15
N ILE A 15 17.32 24.90 10.35
CA ILE A 15 16.54 24.30 9.27
C ILE A 15 15.47 25.28 8.79
N HIS A 16 15.03 26.25 9.60
CA HIS A 16 13.99 27.21 9.21
C HIS A 16 14.45 28.18 8.12
N ASP A 17 15.76 28.32 7.92
CA ASP A 17 16.32 29.07 6.81
C ASP A 17 15.99 28.41 5.46
N LEU A 18 15.61 29.23 4.48
CA LEU A 18 15.17 28.76 3.15
C LEU A 18 16.23 27.89 2.47
N SER A 19 17.50 28.29 2.52
CA SER A 19 18.62 27.55 1.93
C SER A 19 18.77 26.16 2.56
N SER A 20 18.78 26.09 3.89
CA SER A 20 18.85 24.85 4.66
C SER A 20 17.65 23.94 4.41
N THR A 21 16.43 24.50 4.40
CA THR A 21 15.19 23.75 4.09
C THR A 21 15.27 23.12 2.70
N ILE A 22 15.72 23.84 1.67
CA ILE A 22 15.83 23.30 0.31
C ILE A 22 16.83 22.14 0.27
N ILE A 23 17.99 22.29 0.91
CA ILE A 23 19.01 21.22 0.97
C ILE A 23 18.43 19.98 1.65
N VAL A 24 17.79 20.15 2.81
CA VAL A 24 17.16 19.06 3.55
C VAL A 24 16.05 18.39 2.73
N ALA A 25 15.23 19.16 2.01
CA ALA A 25 14.17 18.63 1.15
C ALA A 25 14.73 17.78 0.00
N VAL A 26 15.81 18.22 -0.65
CA VAL A 26 16.48 17.44 -1.72
C VAL A 26 17.05 16.13 -1.17
N ILE A 27 17.70 16.18 0.01
CA ILE A 27 18.23 14.97 0.67
C ILE A 27 17.08 14.00 1.01
N ILE A 28 16.01 14.51 1.63
CA ILE A 28 14.83 13.70 1.96
C ILE A 28 14.22 13.08 0.70
N TYR A 29 14.08 13.85 -0.38
CA TYR A 29 13.58 13.35 -1.66
C TYR A 29 14.44 12.20 -2.20
N GLY A 30 15.76 12.34 -2.17
CA GLY A 30 16.69 11.28 -2.55
C GLY A 30 16.53 10.01 -1.71
N ILE A 31 16.46 10.16 -0.38
CA ILE A 31 16.27 9.03 0.55
C ILE A 31 14.89 8.38 0.34
N CYS A 32 13.84 9.16 0.11
CA CYS A 32 12.49 8.65 -0.17
C CYS A 32 12.48 7.74 -1.40
N ASN A 33 13.18 8.12 -2.48
CA ASN A 33 13.29 7.27 -3.68
C ASN A 33 13.97 5.92 -3.38
N LEU A 34 15.02 5.91 -2.54
CA LEU A 34 15.66 4.67 -2.11
C LEU A 34 14.73 3.81 -1.24
N ILE A 35 13.99 4.44 -0.32
CA ILE A 35 13.04 3.75 0.55
C ILE A 35 11.88 3.14 -0.24
N ILE A 36 11.43 3.78 -1.32
CA ILE A 36 10.39 3.22 -2.22
C ILE A 36 10.85 1.89 -2.82
N VAL A 37 12.12 1.78 -3.20
CA VAL A 37 12.67 0.51 -3.70
C VAL A 37 12.73 -0.53 -2.57
N TYR A 38 13.20 -0.13 -1.38
CA TYR A 38 13.34 -1.04 -0.25
C TYR A 38 11.99 -1.53 0.30
N CYS A 39 10.95 -0.68 0.32
CA CYS A 39 9.65 -1.02 0.90
C CYS A 39 8.91 -2.12 0.13
N ARG A 40 9.27 -2.33 -1.15
CA ARG A 40 8.67 -3.36 -2.00
C ARG A 40 8.94 -4.77 -1.47
N ILE A 41 10.12 -5.03 -0.89
CA ILE A 41 10.50 -6.37 -0.41
C ILE A 41 9.58 -6.86 0.75
N PRO A 42 9.46 -6.13 1.88
CA PRO A 42 8.52 -6.51 2.92
C PRO A 42 7.06 -6.35 2.46
N GLY A 43 6.78 -5.43 1.53
CA GLY A 43 5.46 -5.25 0.93
C GLY A 43 4.94 -6.50 0.23
N VAL A 44 5.74 -7.12 -0.65
CA VAL A 44 5.36 -8.37 -1.34
C VAL A 44 5.11 -9.50 -0.33
N LYS A 45 5.90 -9.58 0.76
CA LYS A 45 5.64 -10.54 1.84
C LYS A 45 4.30 -10.26 2.54
N ALA A 46 3.96 -9.00 2.78
CA ALA A 46 2.68 -8.61 3.36
C ALA A 46 1.49 -8.91 2.41
N MET A 47 1.66 -8.68 1.10
CA MET A 47 0.68 -9.04 0.09
C MET A 47 0.38 -10.55 0.12
N LYS A 48 1.41 -11.40 0.13
CA LYS A 48 1.24 -12.87 0.25
C LYS A 48 0.57 -13.31 1.55
N ARG A 49 0.73 -12.56 2.65
CA ARG A 49 0.00 -12.81 3.90
C ARG A 49 -1.48 -12.43 3.83
N CYS A 50 -1.85 -11.53 2.94
CA CYS A 50 -3.24 -11.15 2.68
C CYS A 50 -3.89 -12.14 1.69
N PHE A 51 -3.12 -12.60 0.72
CA PHE A 51 -3.56 -13.45 -0.39
C PHE A 51 -2.61 -14.65 -0.54
N PRO A 52 -2.73 -15.67 0.33
CA PRO A 52 -1.77 -16.78 0.38
C PRO A 52 -1.89 -17.76 -0.80
N GLN A 53 -3.09 -17.88 -1.37
CA GLN A 53 -3.37 -18.83 -2.45
C GLN A 53 -3.57 -18.13 -3.79
N LEU A 54 -4.51 -17.18 -3.85
CA LEU A 54 -4.93 -16.51 -5.08
C LEU A 54 -5.04 -15.01 -4.89
N LEU A 55 -4.74 -14.27 -5.97
CA LEU A 55 -5.06 -12.85 -6.02
C LEU A 55 -6.58 -12.66 -6.19
N PRO A 56 -7.15 -11.54 -5.71
CA PRO A 56 -8.61 -11.37 -5.72
C PRO A 56 -9.26 -11.50 -7.10
N ALA A 57 -8.60 -11.04 -8.17
CA ALA A 57 -9.15 -11.19 -9.52
C ALA A 57 -9.30 -12.66 -9.94
N GLN A 58 -8.34 -13.52 -9.55
CA GLN A 58 -8.41 -14.96 -9.81
C GLN A 58 -9.51 -15.61 -8.96
N GLU A 59 -9.57 -15.25 -7.67
CA GLU A 59 -10.61 -15.72 -6.75
C GLU A 59 -12.02 -15.32 -7.23
N PHE A 60 -12.20 -14.10 -7.74
CA PHE A 60 -13.50 -13.59 -8.18
C PHE A 60 -14.03 -14.32 -9.42
N LEU A 61 -13.12 -14.78 -10.28
CA LEU A 61 -13.42 -15.57 -11.46
C LEU A 61 -13.62 -17.06 -11.16
N LEU A 62 -13.43 -17.56 -9.94
CA LEU A 62 -13.77 -18.96 -9.63
C LEU A 62 -15.30 -19.16 -9.65
N PRO A 63 -15.80 -20.30 -10.14
CA PRO A 63 -17.24 -20.62 -10.15
C PRO A 63 -17.92 -20.41 -8.79
N SER A 64 -17.30 -20.88 -7.70
CA SER A 64 -17.86 -20.79 -6.34
C SER A 64 -17.95 -19.35 -5.79
N SER A 65 -17.16 -18.43 -6.33
CA SER A 65 -17.02 -17.07 -5.80
C SER A 65 -18.25 -16.21 -6.07
N ARG A 66 -18.75 -15.53 -5.04
CA ARG A 66 -19.92 -14.63 -5.14
C ARG A 66 -19.54 -13.16 -5.18
N GLN A 67 -18.28 -12.84 -5.44
CA GLN A 67 -17.79 -11.46 -5.46
C GLN A 67 -18.22 -10.70 -6.73
N ILE A 68 -18.58 -11.44 -7.77
CA ILE A 68 -19.17 -10.97 -9.03
C ILE A 68 -20.44 -11.79 -9.23
N ASP A 69 -21.50 -11.16 -9.72
CA ASP A 69 -22.75 -11.86 -10.03
C ASP A 69 -22.55 -12.85 -11.20
N ILE A 70 -23.43 -13.86 -11.25
CA ILE A 70 -23.30 -14.97 -12.18
C ILE A 70 -23.35 -14.49 -13.64
N VAL A 71 -24.23 -13.53 -13.95
CA VAL A 71 -24.43 -13.03 -15.32
C VAL A 71 -23.19 -12.26 -15.80
N THR A 72 -22.62 -11.39 -14.97
CA THR A 72 -21.38 -10.68 -15.29
C THR A 72 -20.20 -11.64 -15.42
N LYS A 73 -20.12 -12.66 -14.56
CA LYS A 73 -19.05 -13.65 -14.66
C LYS A 73 -19.13 -14.46 -15.96
N GLU A 74 -20.34 -14.83 -16.39
CA GLU A 74 -20.57 -15.50 -17.68
C GLU A 74 -20.14 -14.62 -18.85
N ARG A 75 -20.48 -13.32 -18.84
CA ARG A 75 -19.97 -12.37 -19.85
C ARG A 75 -18.44 -12.32 -19.88
N TYR A 76 -17.78 -12.29 -18.73
CA TYR A 76 -16.33 -12.29 -18.66
C TYR A 76 -15.72 -13.59 -19.19
N TYR A 77 -16.33 -14.74 -18.91
CA TYR A 77 -15.88 -16.01 -19.47
C TYR A 77 -16.00 -16.03 -21.00
N ASN A 78 -17.12 -15.55 -21.55
CA ASN A 78 -17.29 -15.44 -23.00
C ASN A 78 -16.22 -14.53 -23.62
N PHE A 79 -15.99 -13.36 -23.01
CA PHE A 79 -14.91 -12.47 -23.43
C PHE A 79 -13.55 -13.17 -23.44
N PHE A 80 -13.20 -13.94 -22.39
CA PHE A 80 -11.93 -14.68 -22.37
C PHE A 80 -11.88 -15.82 -23.40
N SER A 81 -12.99 -16.53 -23.63
CA SER A 81 -13.09 -17.55 -24.67
C SER A 81 -12.87 -16.99 -26.09
N GLU A 82 -13.27 -15.74 -26.33
CA GLU A 82 -13.06 -15.06 -27.62
C GLU A 82 -11.62 -14.57 -27.83
N HIS A 83 -10.90 -14.25 -26.75
CA HIS A 83 -9.57 -13.60 -26.84
C HIS A 83 -8.40 -14.51 -26.47
N ILE A 84 -8.64 -15.65 -25.81
CA ILE A 84 -7.61 -16.57 -25.34
C ILE A 84 -7.88 -17.95 -25.92
N ASP A 85 -7.06 -18.35 -26.89
CA ASP A 85 -7.13 -19.68 -27.50
C ASP A 85 -7.06 -20.78 -26.44
N GLY A 86 -8.04 -21.68 -26.48
CA GLY A 86 -8.11 -22.82 -25.56
C GLY A 86 -8.58 -22.47 -24.16
N PHE A 87 -9.10 -21.26 -23.89
CA PHE A 87 -9.78 -20.97 -22.63
C PHE A 87 -11.06 -21.82 -22.51
N LYS A 88 -11.17 -22.58 -21.41
CA LYS A 88 -12.32 -23.46 -21.13
C LYS A 88 -12.96 -23.06 -19.81
N THR A 89 -14.28 -23.20 -19.77
CA THR A 89 -15.08 -23.03 -18.56
C THR A 89 -15.41 -24.37 -17.93
N SER A 90 -15.33 -24.46 -16.60
CA SER A 90 -15.78 -25.58 -15.77
C SER A 90 -16.55 -25.03 -14.57
N ASN A 91 -17.42 -25.86 -13.99
CA ASN A 91 -18.12 -25.54 -12.75
C ASN A 91 -17.30 -25.93 -11.49
N ASP A 92 -16.18 -26.62 -11.66
CA ASP A 92 -15.26 -26.97 -10.58
C ASP A 92 -14.12 -25.94 -10.45
N ASP A 93 -13.90 -25.46 -9.24
CA ASP A 93 -12.87 -24.45 -8.96
C ASP A 93 -11.46 -24.94 -9.27
N LYS A 94 -11.15 -26.22 -9.05
CA LYS A 94 -9.80 -26.76 -9.29
C LYS A 94 -9.52 -26.86 -10.78
N GLU A 95 -10.50 -27.28 -11.56
CA GLU A 95 -10.41 -27.29 -13.02
C GLU A 95 -10.34 -25.88 -13.62
N MET A 96 -11.04 -24.91 -13.01
CA MET A 96 -11.01 -23.50 -13.46
C MET A 96 -9.73 -22.76 -13.11
N LEU A 97 -9.04 -23.15 -12.04
CA LEU A 97 -7.85 -22.49 -11.53
C LEU A 97 -6.78 -22.12 -12.59
N PRO A 98 -6.32 -23.04 -13.47
CA PRO A 98 -5.34 -22.69 -14.50
C PRO A 98 -5.88 -21.67 -15.51
N TYR A 99 -7.17 -21.74 -15.87
CA TYR A 99 -7.78 -20.84 -16.84
C TYR A 99 -7.96 -19.44 -16.26
N VAL A 100 -8.46 -19.30 -15.03
CA VAL A 100 -8.60 -17.99 -14.38
C VAL A 100 -7.25 -17.34 -14.11
N SER A 101 -6.23 -18.14 -13.77
CA SER A 101 -4.87 -17.63 -13.58
C SER A 101 -4.27 -17.08 -14.87
N THR A 102 -4.45 -17.82 -15.97
CA THR A 102 -4.01 -17.40 -17.31
C THR A 102 -4.78 -16.17 -17.78
N ALA A 103 -6.11 -16.14 -17.63
CA ALA A 103 -6.95 -15.01 -18.01
C ALA A 103 -6.58 -13.73 -17.27
N VAL A 104 -6.40 -13.78 -15.95
CA VAL A 104 -5.98 -12.60 -15.17
C VAL A 104 -4.58 -12.13 -15.60
N THR A 105 -3.64 -13.05 -15.83
CA THR A 105 -2.29 -12.69 -16.28
C THR A 105 -2.31 -12.02 -17.66
N TRP A 106 -3.09 -12.58 -18.58
CA TRP A 106 -3.30 -12.02 -19.92
C TRP A 106 -3.95 -10.64 -19.84
N LEU A 107 -4.99 -10.48 -19.02
CA LEU A 107 -5.71 -9.22 -18.87
C LEU A 107 -4.79 -8.12 -18.34
N ILE A 108 -4.00 -8.42 -17.30
CA ILE A 108 -2.96 -7.49 -16.79
C ILE A 108 -1.99 -7.06 -17.88
N SER A 109 -1.64 -7.96 -18.82
CA SER A 109 -0.75 -7.62 -19.93
C SER A 109 -1.40 -6.68 -20.96
N LYS A 110 -2.71 -6.82 -21.17
CA LYS A 110 -3.51 -6.00 -22.09
C LYS A 110 -3.93 -4.66 -21.51
N THR A 111 -3.94 -4.51 -20.19
CA THR A 111 -4.36 -3.27 -19.51
C THR A 111 -3.20 -2.46 -18.92
N ARG A 112 -1.98 -2.58 -19.48
CA ARG A 112 -0.80 -1.86 -18.97
C ARG A 112 -0.79 -0.36 -19.32
N ASP A 113 -1.46 0.01 -20.40
CA ASP A 113 -1.52 1.40 -20.84
C ASP A 113 -2.42 2.21 -19.89
N SER A 114 -1.79 2.99 -19.02
CA SER A 114 -2.48 3.85 -18.05
C SER A 114 -3.31 4.96 -18.69
N THR A 115 -3.07 5.29 -19.96
CA THR A 115 -3.90 6.28 -20.69
C THR A 115 -5.21 5.66 -21.15
N LYS A 116 -5.18 4.40 -21.60
CA LYS A 116 -6.37 3.61 -21.95
C LYS A 116 -7.13 3.11 -20.72
N PHE A 117 -6.42 2.77 -19.64
CA PHE A 117 -6.97 2.16 -18.43
C PHE A 117 -6.60 2.92 -17.13
N PRO A 118 -6.98 4.21 -17.00
CA PRO A 118 -6.56 5.04 -15.87
C PRO A 118 -7.07 4.51 -14.52
N LEU A 119 -8.31 4.02 -14.45
CA LEU A 119 -8.88 3.45 -13.22
C LEU A 119 -8.12 2.19 -12.75
N ILE A 120 -7.70 1.34 -13.68
CA ILE A 120 -6.94 0.12 -13.36
C ILE A 120 -5.55 0.50 -12.84
N ALA A 121 -4.91 1.49 -13.48
CA ALA A 121 -3.62 2.00 -13.05
C ALA A 121 -3.68 2.62 -11.64
N GLU A 122 -4.71 3.41 -11.35
CA GLU A 122 -4.94 4.01 -10.03
C GLU A 122 -5.15 2.95 -8.94
N GLU A 123 -6.05 1.99 -9.17
CA GLU A 123 -6.32 0.94 -8.20
C GLU A 123 -5.11 -0.01 -8.00
N ASN A 124 -4.32 -0.25 -9.05
CA ASN A 124 -3.06 -0.99 -8.93
C ASN A 124 -2.04 -0.22 -8.06
N ALA A 125 -1.92 1.10 -8.25
CA ALA A 125 -1.05 1.94 -7.44
C ALA A 125 -1.50 1.97 -5.97
N ASN A 126 -2.80 2.11 -5.72
CA ASN A 126 -3.40 2.07 -4.37
C ASN A 126 -3.19 0.71 -3.69
N PHE A 127 -3.38 -0.38 -4.44
CA PHE A 127 -3.08 -1.71 -3.92
C PHE A 127 -1.59 -1.85 -3.57
N GLY A 128 -0.71 -1.44 -4.48
CA GLY A 128 0.73 -1.30 -4.27
C GLY A 128 1.10 -0.59 -2.98
N PHE A 129 0.57 0.62 -2.83
CA PHE A 129 0.80 1.49 -1.68
C PHE A 129 0.38 0.84 -0.36
N THR A 130 -0.83 0.26 -0.31
CA THR A 130 -1.38 -0.30 0.92
C THR A 130 -0.61 -1.53 1.42
N TYR A 131 -0.25 -2.48 0.54
CA TYR A 131 0.53 -3.64 0.99
C TYR A 131 1.99 -3.27 1.30
N ASN A 132 2.57 -2.27 0.62
CA ASN A 132 3.91 -1.76 0.95
C ASN A 132 3.94 -1.12 2.34
N LEU A 133 2.96 -0.28 2.66
CA LEU A 133 2.80 0.27 4.01
C LEU A 133 2.61 -0.85 5.04
N LEU A 134 1.74 -1.83 4.75
CA LEU A 134 1.54 -2.96 5.66
C LEU A 134 2.83 -3.75 5.92
N GLY A 135 3.67 -3.93 4.90
CA GLY A 135 5.00 -4.53 5.03
C GLY A 135 5.94 -3.72 5.92
N LEU A 136 5.85 -2.39 5.89
CA LEU A 136 6.63 -1.49 6.73
C LEU A 136 6.08 -1.29 8.14
N LYS A 137 4.87 -1.77 8.45
CA LYS A 137 4.22 -1.57 9.75
C LYS A 137 5.12 -1.85 10.96
N PRO A 138 5.90 -2.95 11.02
CA PRO A 138 6.79 -3.20 12.16
C PRO A 138 7.85 -2.10 12.34
N PHE A 139 8.43 -1.61 11.25
CA PHE A 139 9.41 -0.51 11.29
C PHE A 139 8.75 0.81 11.69
N GLY A 140 7.55 1.08 11.16
CA GLY A 140 6.78 2.27 11.51
C GLY A 140 6.46 2.34 13.00
N ILE A 141 6.00 1.22 13.58
CA ILE A 141 5.76 1.09 15.03
C ILE A 141 7.06 1.28 15.80
N ALA A 142 8.13 0.56 15.44
CA ALA A 142 9.41 0.64 16.15
C ALA A 142 9.96 2.07 16.17
N ILE A 143 10.00 2.74 15.01
CA ILE A 143 10.49 4.12 14.87
C ILE A 143 9.66 5.09 15.71
N SER A 144 8.34 4.91 15.77
CA SER A 144 7.45 5.77 16.56
C SER A 144 7.62 5.52 18.07
N CYS A 145 7.77 4.25 18.49
CA CYS A 145 8.04 3.91 19.88
C CYS A 145 9.38 4.47 20.37
N ILE A 146 10.43 4.40 19.54
CA ILE A 146 11.73 5.02 19.88
C ILE A 146 11.54 6.52 20.12
N GLY A 147 10.77 7.22 19.27
CA GLY A 147 10.50 8.64 19.44
C GLY A 147 9.70 8.97 20.70
N VAL A 148 8.69 8.17 21.03
CA VAL A 148 7.93 8.30 22.29
C VAL A 148 8.84 8.12 23.50
N ILE A 149 9.67 7.07 23.51
CA ILE A 149 10.61 6.78 24.61
C ILE A 149 11.63 7.91 24.72
N PHE A 150 12.22 8.34 23.61
CA PHE A 150 13.18 9.44 23.55
C PHE A 150 12.62 10.74 24.15
N ASN A 151 11.44 11.17 23.70
CA ASN A 151 10.77 12.36 24.23
C ASN A 151 10.40 12.21 25.71
N SER A 152 9.98 11.01 26.14
CA SER A 152 9.66 10.74 27.55
C SER A 152 10.90 10.85 28.45
N ILE A 153 12.05 10.34 27.99
CA ILE A 153 13.33 10.45 28.70
C ILE A 153 13.77 11.93 28.77
N LEU A 154 13.71 12.66 27.66
CA LEU A 154 14.07 14.09 27.66
C LEU A 154 13.17 14.90 28.58
N MET A 155 11.87 14.62 28.59
CA MET A 155 10.92 15.27 29.49
C MET A 155 11.23 14.95 30.97
N TYR A 156 11.57 13.70 31.30
CA TYR A 156 12.03 13.35 32.64
C TYR A 156 13.30 14.13 33.03
N LEU A 157 14.29 14.19 32.15
CA LEU A 157 15.54 14.92 32.39
C LEU A 157 15.33 16.43 32.51
N TYR A 158 14.39 17.01 31.75
CA TYR A 158 13.99 18.41 31.89
C TYR A 158 13.54 18.72 33.32
N PHE A 159 12.64 17.91 33.88
CA PHE A 159 12.13 18.11 35.24
C PHE A 159 13.13 17.72 36.33
N ALA A 160 13.94 16.68 36.13
CA ALA A 160 14.84 16.15 37.15
C ALA A 160 16.22 16.84 37.19
N HIS A 161 16.73 17.31 36.05
CA HIS A 161 18.11 17.80 35.89
C HIS A 161 18.21 19.15 35.18
N SER A 162 17.09 19.86 34.95
CA SER A 162 17.06 21.20 34.32
C SER A 162 17.74 21.25 32.95
N VAL A 163 17.50 20.26 32.09
CA VAL A 163 17.99 20.28 30.70
C VAL A 163 17.37 21.47 29.95
N PHE A 164 18.20 22.22 29.21
CA PHE A 164 17.80 23.40 28.43
C PHE A 164 17.15 23.03 27.09
N VAL A 165 15.97 22.43 27.11
CA VAL A 165 15.12 22.23 25.92
C VAL A 165 13.74 22.80 26.21
N ASP A 166 13.13 23.48 25.24
CA ASP A 166 11.77 24.00 25.40
C ASP A 166 10.76 22.86 25.59
N LEU A 167 10.02 22.91 26.70
CA LEU A 167 8.98 21.93 27.04
C LEU A 167 7.92 21.79 25.94
N LYS A 168 7.61 22.88 25.21
CA LYS A 168 6.65 22.84 24.10
C LYS A 168 7.16 21.99 22.94
N ILE A 169 8.45 22.05 22.65
CA ILE A 169 9.09 21.23 21.61
C ILE A 169 8.99 19.75 22.01
N LEU A 170 9.36 19.41 23.25
CA LEU A 170 9.26 18.04 23.76
C LEU A 170 7.82 17.49 23.73
N LEU A 171 6.84 18.29 24.16
CA LEU A 171 5.44 17.89 24.14
C LEU A 171 4.93 17.69 22.71
N SER A 172 5.31 18.58 21.78
CA SER A 172 4.93 18.47 20.37
C SER A 172 5.56 17.24 19.71
N GLY A 173 6.84 16.94 19.98
CA GLY A 173 7.51 15.73 19.52
C GLY A 173 6.81 14.47 20.01
N LEU A 174 6.50 14.42 21.31
CA LEU A 174 5.74 13.31 21.91
C LEU A 174 4.39 13.10 21.22
N VAL A 175 3.60 14.16 21.04
CA VAL A 175 2.29 14.09 20.38
C VAL A 175 2.43 13.62 18.93
N ILE A 176 3.41 14.14 18.17
CA ILE A 176 3.67 13.72 16.79
C ILE A 176 3.96 12.21 16.73
N HIS A 177 4.88 11.71 17.55
CA HIS A 177 5.21 10.27 17.56
C HIS A 177 4.03 9.40 18.00
N LEU A 178 3.23 9.86 18.96
CA LEU A 178 2.01 9.16 19.37
C LEU A 178 0.99 9.08 18.24
N LEU A 179 0.73 10.17 17.52
CA LEU A 179 -0.20 10.19 16.39
C LEU A 179 0.26 9.23 15.27
N PHE A 180 1.54 9.23 14.95
CA PHE A 180 2.09 8.28 13.97
C PHE A 180 1.99 6.83 14.47
N LEU A 181 2.23 6.57 15.76
CA LEU A 181 2.06 5.25 16.34
C LEU A 181 0.60 4.77 16.22
N LEU A 182 -0.37 5.62 16.53
CA LEU A 182 -1.80 5.33 16.37
C LEU A 182 -2.15 5.04 14.90
N LEU A 183 -1.64 5.84 13.96
CA LEU A 183 -1.82 5.60 12.52
C LEU A 183 -1.33 4.21 12.12
N TRP A 184 -0.14 3.82 12.56
CA TRP A 184 0.42 2.50 12.25
C TRP A 184 -0.41 1.37 12.86
N ILE A 185 -0.89 1.53 14.09
CA ILE A 185 -1.66 0.49 14.77
C ILE A 185 -3.05 0.33 14.15
N PHE A 186 -3.80 1.43 13.99
CA PHE A 186 -5.23 1.40 13.69
C PHE A 186 -5.56 1.54 12.20
N ILE A 187 -4.81 2.35 11.45
CA ILE A 187 -5.13 2.62 10.03
C ILE A 187 -4.46 1.58 9.12
N ILE A 188 -3.15 1.35 9.33
CA ILE A 188 -2.38 0.44 8.48
C ILE A 188 -2.65 -1.01 8.89
N THR A 189 -3.64 -1.65 8.27
CA THR A 189 -4.11 -3.00 8.65
C THR A 189 -4.13 -3.96 7.45
N LYS A 190 -4.23 -5.27 7.74
CA LYS A 190 -4.48 -6.28 6.70
C LYS A 190 -5.78 -5.99 5.94
N SER A 191 -6.82 -5.53 6.65
CA SER A 191 -8.12 -5.19 6.05
C SER A 191 -7.98 -4.11 4.98
N LEU A 192 -7.17 -3.07 5.24
CA LEU A 192 -6.91 -2.00 4.26
C LEU A 192 -6.29 -2.56 2.97
N ALA A 193 -5.26 -3.39 3.07
CA ALA A 193 -4.60 -4.01 1.92
C ALA A 193 -5.52 -5.00 1.18
N ILE A 194 -6.32 -5.78 1.91
CA ILE A 194 -7.30 -6.71 1.33
C ILE A 194 -8.36 -5.93 0.53
N SER A 195 -8.89 -4.86 1.11
CA SER A 195 -9.91 -4.01 0.48
C SER A 195 -9.38 -3.38 -0.83
N ALA A 196 -8.16 -2.84 -0.80
CA ALA A 196 -7.51 -2.29 -2.00
C ALA A 196 -7.28 -3.37 -3.07
N GLY A 197 -6.82 -4.56 -2.70
CA GLY A 197 -6.66 -5.69 -3.65
C GLY A 197 -7.98 -6.12 -4.30
N LYS A 198 -9.09 -6.08 -3.55
CA LYS A 198 -10.43 -6.37 -4.08
C LYS A 198 -10.92 -5.28 -5.04
N LYS A 199 -10.65 -3.99 -4.75
CA LYS A 199 -10.98 -2.89 -5.66
C LYS A 199 -10.20 -2.99 -6.97
N TYR A 200 -8.89 -3.23 -6.87
CA TYR A 200 -8.06 -3.50 -8.04
C TYR A 200 -8.58 -4.66 -8.88
N ALA A 201 -9.00 -5.76 -8.26
CA ALA A 201 -9.59 -6.88 -8.99
C ALA A 201 -10.88 -6.52 -9.73
N ARG A 202 -11.77 -5.73 -9.13
CA ARG A 202 -12.99 -5.26 -9.82
C ARG A 202 -12.65 -4.35 -10.99
N ALA A 203 -11.76 -3.39 -10.79
CA ALA A 203 -11.30 -2.50 -11.86
C ALA A 203 -10.66 -3.30 -13.00
N LEU A 204 -9.78 -4.23 -12.68
CA LEU A 204 -9.13 -5.08 -13.67
C LEU A 204 -10.14 -5.90 -14.47
N LEU A 205 -11.06 -6.60 -13.81
CA LEU A 205 -12.04 -7.45 -14.50
C LEU A 205 -13.09 -6.65 -15.29
N SER A 206 -13.39 -5.42 -14.87
CA SER A 206 -14.26 -4.52 -15.64
C SER A 206 -13.68 -4.14 -17.01
N ALA A 207 -12.38 -4.37 -17.24
CA ALA A 207 -11.76 -4.14 -18.54
C ALA A 207 -12.37 -5.01 -19.65
N CYS A 208 -12.90 -6.20 -19.30
CA CYS A 208 -13.62 -7.07 -20.23
C CYS A 208 -14.84 -6.37 -20.87
N ASP A 209 -15.42 -5.38 -20.20
CA ASP A 209 -16.57 -4.60 -20.69
C ASP A 209 -16.16 -3.25 -21.33
N SER A 210 -14.87 -2.92 -21.39
CA SER A 210 -14.41 -1.57 -21.75
C SER A 210 -14.35 -1.27 -23.26
N GLY A 211 -14.35 -2.29 -24.11
CA GLY A 211 -14.13 -2.16 -25.57
C GLY A 211 -12.74 -1.66 -25.98
N ASN A 212 -11.83 -1.41 -25.03
CA ASN A 212 -10.50 -0.85 -25.25
C ASN A 212 -9.39 -1.91 -25.37
N ILE A 213 -9.76 -3.19 -25.29
CA ILE A 213 -8.84 -4.32 -25.41
C ILE A 213 -8.81 -4.74 -26.88
N ASP A 214 -7.71 -4.43 -27.55
CA ASP A 214 -7.37 -4.86 -28.92
C ASP A 214 -6.64 -6.22 -28.92
#